data_AF-X1TP91-F1
#
_entry.id   AF-X1TP91-F1
#
_cell.length_a   1.000
_cell.length_b   1.000
_cell.length_c   1.000
_cell.angle_alpha   90.00
_cell.angle_beta   90.00
_cell.angle_gamma   90.00
#
_symmetry.space_group_name_H-M   'P 1'
#
loop_
_entity.id
_entity.type
_entity.pdbx_description
1 polymer ?
#
loop_
_entity_poly.entity_id
_entity_poly.type
_entity_poly.pdbx_seq_one_letter_code
_entity_poly.pdbx_strand_id
1 'polypeptide(L)' 'MKAKIKPRINLENRTRLERVIPLSTPMILFVDPASTCNFKCKFCPTGNPE' A
#
# COMPACT_ATOMS: atom_id res chain seq x y z
N MET A 1 30.16 -11.71 8.21
CA MET A 1 28.77 -12.06 7.80
C MET A 1 28.41 -11.24 6.57
N LYS A 2 27.90 -11.86 5.50
CA LYS A 2 27.41 -11.11 4.32
C LYS A 2 26.01 -10.57 4.62
N ALA A 3 25.74 -9.32 4.23
CA ALA A 3 24.42 -8.72 4.39
C ALA A 3 23.37 -9.48 3.57
N LYS A 4 22.15 -9.59 4.11
CA LYS A 4 21.01 -10.22 3.42
C LYS A 4 20.12 -9.12 2.83
N ILE A 5 19.75 -9.26 1.57
CA ILE A 5 18.76 -8.38 0.94
C ILE A 5 17.39 -8.67 1.55
N LYS A 6 16.74 -7.65 2.12
CA LYS A 6 15.37 -7.73 2.65
C LYS A 6 14.55 -6.51 2.18
N PRO A 7 13.22 -6.65 2.02
CA PRO A 7 12.35 -5.51 1.76
C PRO A 7 12.38 -4.51 2.91
N ARG A 8 12.22 -3.21 2.60
CA ARG A 8 12.09 -2.14 3.62
C ARG A 8 10.94 -2.42 4.61
N ILE A 9 9.91 -3.11 4.14
CA ILE A 9 8.71 -3.44 4.90
C ILE A 9 8.88 -4.86 5.48
N ASN A 10 8.87 -5.00 6.81
CA ASN A 10 8.91 -6.33 7.45
C ASN A 10 7.57 -7.06 7.23
N LEU A 11 7.63 -8.22 6.57
CA LEU A 11 6.45 -9.06 6.28
C LEU A 11 6.28 -10.22 7.26
N GLU A 12 7.29 -10.49 8.11
CA GLU A 12 7.29 -11.60 9.05
C GLU A 12 6.37 -11.31 10.27
N ASN A 13 5.64 -12.31 10.77
CA ASN A 13 4.80 -12.25 11.98
C ASN A 13 3.72 -11.15 12.01
N ARG A 14 3.13 -10.82 10.85
CA ARG A 14 2.01 -9.89 10.77
C ARG A 14 0.71 -10.54 11.23
N THR A 15 -0.07 -9.82 12.04
CA THR A 15 -1.45 -10.20 12.34
C THR A 15 -2.37 -9.71 11.22
N ARG A 16 -3.24 -10.60 10.72
CA ARG A 16 -4.29 -10.25 9.76
C ARG A 16 -5.26 -9.26 10.41
N LEU A 17 -5.47 -8.09 9.79
CA LEU A 17 -6.22 -6.98 10.37
C LEU A 17 -7.66 -7.38 10.71
N GLU A 18 -8.31 -8.16 9.85
CA GLU A 18 -9.68 -8.65 10.04
C GLU A 18 -9.86 -9.53 11.30
N ARG A 19 -8.76 -10.03 11.88
CA ARG A 19 -8.81 -10.83 13.12
C ARG A 19 -8.73 -9.97 14.39
N VAL A 20 -8.40 -8.69 14.26
CA VAL A 20 -8.13 -7.79 15.40
C VAL A 20 -8.91 -6.49 15.36
N ILE A 21 -9.85 -6.35 14.41
CA ILE A 21 -10.84 -5.27 14.44
C ILE A 21 -11.98 -5.60 15.43
N PRO A 22 -12.52 -4.62 16.19
CA PRO A 22 -12.09 -3.23 16.25
C PRO A 22 -10.79 -3.07 17.04
N LEU A 23 -9.91 -2.18 16.57
CA LEU A 23 -8.65 -1.88 17.26
C LEU A 23 -8.90 -0.97 18.47
N SER A 24 -8.13 -1.16 19.54
CA SER A 24 -8.18 -0.28 20.72
C SER A 24 -7.74 1.16 20.43
N THR A 25 -6.93 1.34 19.39
CA THR A 25 -6.42 2.63 18.93
C THR A 25 -6.80 2.83 17.46
N PRO A 26 -7.28 4.03 17.07
CA PRO A 26 -7.57 4.32 15.67
C PRO A 26 -6.31 4.22 14.81
N MET A 27 -6.44 3.65 13.61
CA MET A 27 -5.37 3.70 12.60
C MET A 27 -5.45 5.00 11.82
N ILE A 28 -4.29 5.58 11.54
CA ILE A 28 -4.15 6.70 10.60
C ILE A 28 -3.70 6.10 9.26
N LEU A 29 -4.55 6.23 8.24
CA LEU A 29 -4.20 5.86 6.87
C LEU A 29 -3.79 7.13 6.12
N PHE A 30 -2.51 7.22 5.75
CA PHE A 30 -2.03 8.24 4.83
C PHE A 30 -2.27 7.75 3.40
N VAL A 31 -3.17 8.42 2.70
CA VAL A 31 -3.46 8.15 1.28
C VAL A 31 -2.92 9.31 0.47
N ASP A 32 -1.83 9.09 -0.25
CA ASP A 32 -1.34 10.03 -1.23
C ASP A 32 -1.92 9.66 -2.62
N PRO A 33 -2.39 10.64 -3.40
CA PRO A 33 -2.80 10.37 -4.76
C PRO A 33 -1.60 9.86 -5.57
N ALA A 34 -1.75 8.67 -6.16
CA ALA A 34 -0.80 8.20 -7.15
C ALA A 34 -1.17 8.80 -8.51
N SER A 35 -0.18 9.36 -9.22
CA SER A 35 -0.32 9.74 -10.64
C SER A 35 -0.42 8.53 -11.57
N THR A 36 -0.50 7.31 -11.01
CA THR A 36 -0.69 6.07 -11.74
C THR A 36 -2.02 5.46 -11.33
N CYS A 37 -2.93 5.34 -12.29
CA CYS A 37 -4.24 4.74 -12.10
C CYS A 37 -4.38 3.51 -13.00
N ASN A 38 -5.00 2.44 -12.49
CA ASN A 38 -5.30 1.25 -13.29
C ASN A 38 -6.41 1.47 -14.32
N PHE A 39 -7.11 2.61 -14.23
CA PHE A 39 -8.16 2.98 -15.18
C PHE A 39 -7.57 3.81 -16.32
N LYS A 40 -7.73 3.31 -17.55
CA LYS A 40 -7.27 3.96 -18.79
C LYS A 40 -8.25 5.01 -19.34
N CYS A 41 -8.67 5.94 -18.48
CA CYS A 41 -9.68 6.93 -18.85
C CYS A 41 -9.13 7.93 -19.89
N LYS A 42 -9.78 8.04 -21.05
CA LYS A 42 -9.36 8.93 -22.15
C LYS A 42 -9.30 10.41 -21.76
N PHE A 43 -10.12 10.84 -20.80
CA PHE A 43 -10.19 12.22 -20.33
C PHE A 43 -9.24 12.49 -19.14
N CYS A 44 -8.62 11.46 -18.56
CA CYS A 44 -7.80 11.61 -17.37
C CYS A 44 -6.35 11.93 -17.76
N PRO A 45 -5.75 13.03 -17.28
CA PRO A 45 -4.38 13.41 -17.63
C PRO A 45 -3.33 12.43 -17.11
N THR A 46 -3.68 11.58 -16.12
CA THR A 46 -2.82 10.56 -15.53
C THR A 46 -3.22 9.13 -15.95
N GLY A 47 -4.20 8.98 -16.85
CA GLY A 47 -4.80 7.68 -17.20
C GLY A 47 -3.94 6.77 -18.08
N ASN A 48 -2.70 7.16 -18.42
CA ASN A 48 -1.78 6.46 -19.33
C ASN A 48 -2.48 5.52 -20.35
N PRO A 49 -3.16 6.08 -21.37
CA PRO A 49 -4.01 5.33 -22.28
C PRO A 49 -3.26 4.54 -23.36
N GLU A 50 -1.91 4.53 -23.35
CA GLU A 50 -1.07 3.73 -24.26
C GLU A 50 -1.26 2.21 -24.07
#